data_AF-A0A0E0AM59-F1
#
_entry.id   AF-A0A0E0AM59-F1
#
_cell.length_a   1.000
_cell.length_b   1.000
_cell.length_c   1.000
_cell.angle_alpha   90.00
_cell.angle_beta   90.00
_cell.angle_gamma   90.00
#
_symmetry.space_group_name_H-M   'P 1'
#
loop_
_entity.id
_entity.type
_entity.pdbx_description
1 polymer ?
#
loop_
_entity_poly.entity_id
_entity_poly.type
_entity_poly.pdbx_seq_one_letter_code
_entity_poly.pdbx_strand_id
1 'polypeptide(L)'
;MASQRLLLLLAVLLLTLLAATAAVVGGHGGDDVAGAEEAKPPDDDGAAAKLDVRARRWPRFPATDGQLALFGKNMVRACKILDEGGVRRVTGAPSGRSLFLVMGESRRKEEYICFPEHLCTCYSFFYDIVGRGEQLCCKHQLAAQLAEAVSKHQDIEFYFAPPDQA
;
A
#
# COMPACT_ATOMS: atom_id res chain seq x y z
N MET A 1 11.58 36.41 37.17
CA MET A 1 12.83 35.75 36.74
C MET A 1 12.47 34.37 36.22
N ALA A 2 12.46 34.18 34.89
CA ALA A 2 12.10 32.89 34.30
C ALA A 2 13.13 31.82 34.75
N SER A 3 12.64 30.69 35.27
CA SER A 3 13.48 29.58 35.70
C SER A 3 14.39 29.14 34.55
N GLN A 4 15.67 28.92 34.80
CA GLN A 4 16.66 28.46 33.81
C GLN A 4 16.17 27.22 33.05
N ARG A 5 15.35 26.38 33.69
CA ARG A 5 14.70 25.22 33.07
C ARG A 5 13.68 25.62 31.99
N LEU A 6 12.92 26.70 32.21
CA LEU A 6 11.97 27.21 31.22
C LEU A 6 12.69 27.78 30.00
N LEU A 7 13.81 28.46 30.20
CA LEU A 7 14.63 28.99 29.09
C LEU A 7 15.23 27.86 28.25
N LEU A 8 15.72 26.80 28.89
CA LEU A 8 16.24 25.62 28.17
C LEU A 8 15.14 24.90 27.37
N LEU A 9 13.95 24.73 27.94
CA LEU A 9 12.82 24.10 27.24
C LEU A 9 12.36 24.93 26.03
N LEU A 10 12.26 26.26 26.17
CA LEU A 10 11.90 27.14 25.07
C LEU A 10 12.97 27.15 23.97
N ALA A 11 14.26 27.09 24.34
CA ALA A 11 15.36 27.02 23.37
C ALA A 11 15.35 25.70 22.57
N VAL A 12 15.11 24.56 23.23
CA VAL A 12 14.97 23.26 22.56
C VAL A 12 13.76 23.24 21.64
N LEU A 13 12.63 23.77 22.09
CA LEU A 13 11.40 23.82 21.29
C LEU A 13 11.58 24.70 20.04
N LEU A 14 12.24 25.86 20.17
CA LEU A 14 12.63 26.72 19.05
C LEU A 14 13.59 26.01 18.07
N LEU A 15 14.61 25.30 18.58
CA LEU A 15 15.55 24.52 17.75
C LEU A 15 14.84 23.42 16.95
N THR A 16 13.88 22.72 17.57
CA THR A 16 13.09 21.69 16.86
C THR A 16 12.17 22.29 15.79
N LEU A 17 11.58 23.46 16.04
CA LEU A 17 10.75 24.17 15.07
C LEU A 17 11.58 24.69 13.89
N LEU A 18 12.77 25.24 14.15
CA LEU A 18 13.69 25.69 13.10
C LEU A 18 14.15 24.53 12.20
N ALA A 19 14.47 23.37 12.77
CA ALA A 19 14.86 22.18 11.99
C ALA A 19 13.74 21.68 11.07
N ALA A 20 12.47 21.79 11.47
CA ALA A 20 11.33 21.39 10.64
C ALA A 20 11.13 22.30 9.41
N THR A 21 11.62 23.54 9.43
CA THR A 21 11.46 24.50 8.31
C THR A 21 12.55 24.43 7.25
N ALA A 22 13.64 23.68 7.48
CA ALA A 22 14.77 23.58 6.55
C ALA A 22 14.58 22.56 5.40
N ALA A 23 13.45 21.86 5.33
CA ALA A 23 13.21 20.82 4.31
C ALA A 23 12.37 21.27 3.09
N VAL A 24 12.10 22.58 2.94
CA VAL A 24 11.30 23.09 1.80
C VAL A 24 12.02 24.26 1.13
N VAL A 25 13.04 23.97 0.30
CA VAL A 25 13.34 24.71 -0.95
C VAL A 25 14.19 23.81 -1.86
N GLY A 26 13.65 23.50 -3.04
CA GLY A 26 14.46 23.48 -4.28
C GLY A 26 14.72 22.13 -4.94
N GLY A 27 14.05 21.90 -6.08
CA GLY A 27 14.51 20.97 -7.11
C GLY A 27 13.47 20.65 -8.18
N HIS A 28 13.28 21.57 -9.13
CA HIS A 28 12.56 21.35 -10.39
C HIS A 28 13.20 20.22 -11.21
N GLY A 29 12.37 19.33 -11.76
CA GLY A 29 12.75 18.41 -12.82
C GLY A 29 11.48 17.82 -13.43
N GLY A 30 10.99 18.45 -14.49
CA GLY A 30 9.92 17.88 -15.31
C GLY A 30 10.46 16.72 -16.12
N ASP A 31 9.73 15.61 -16.13
CA ASP A 31 9.83 14.58 -17.15
C ASP A 31 8.41 14.24 -17.60
N ASP A 32 8.26 14.26 -18.91
CA ASP A 32 7.02 14.25 -19.64
C ASP A 32 6.15 13.02 -19.37
N VAL A 33 4.85 13.28 -19.38
CA VAL A 33 3.78 12.27 -19.35
C VAL A 33 3.80 11.52 -20.69
N ALA A 34 4.65 10.50 -20.79
CA ALA A 34 4.47 9.43 -21.77
C ALA A 34 3.44 8.46 -21.20
N GLY A 35 2.24 8.48 -21.80
CA GLY A 35 1.19 7.51 -21.51
C GLY A 35 1.74 6.09 -21.63
N ALA A 36 1.64 5.33 -20.54
CA ALA A 36 1.82 3.89 -20.62
C ALA A 36 0.61 3.36 -21.39
N GLU A 37 0.81 3.07 -22.67
CA GLU A 37 -0.12 2.26 -23.45
C GLU A 37 -0.33 0.94 -22.72
N GLU A 38 -1.60 0.60 -22.53
CA GLU A 38 -2.04 -0.68 -22.02
C GLU A 38 -1.65 -1.75 -23.06
N ALA A 39 -0.56 -2.46 -22.79
CA ALA A 39 -0.08 -3.52 -23.67
C ALA A 39 -1.10 -4.65 -23.74
N LYS A 40 -1.54 -4.96 -24.97
CA LYS A 40 -2.39 -6.10 -25.31
C LYS A 40 -1.74 -7.41 -24.82
N PRO A 41 -2.50 -8.35 -24.23
CA PRO A 41 -1.94 -9.61 -23.73
C PRO A 41 -1.25 -10.39 -24.86
N PRO A 42 -0.01 -10.87 -24.66
CA PRO A 42 0.63 -11.81 -25.55
C PRO A 42 0.08 -13.23 -25.35
N ASP A 43 0.03 -13.98 -26.45
CA ASP A 43 -0.46 -15.35 -26.53
C ASP A 43 0.38 -16.31 -25.65
N ASP A 44 -0.32 -17.25 -25.03
CA ASP A 44 0.19 -18.27 -24.10
C ASP A 44 1.10 -19.26 -24.83
N ASP A 45 2.41 -19.12 -24.63
CA ASP A 45 3.39 -20.17 -24.87
C ASP A 45 4.29 -20.36 -23.63
N GLY A 46 3.79 -21.16 -22.68
CA GLY A 46 4.63 -22.19 -22.05
C GLY A 46 5.48 -21.84 -20.83
N ALA A 47 5.49 -22.81 -19.91
CA ALA A 47 6.35 -22.97 -18.73
C ALA A 47 6.07 -22.02 -17.54
N ALA A 48 4.90 -22.19 -16.93
CA ALA A 48 4.65 -21.73 -15.56
C ALA A 48 5.60 -22.44 -14.58
N ALA A 49 6.65 -21.74 -14.15
CA ALA A 49 7.43 -22.15 -12.99
C ALA A 49 6.48 -22.27 -11.79
N LYS A 50 6.45 -23.44 -11.14
CA LYS A 50 5.63 -23.68 -9.95
C LYS A 50 6.16 -22.82 -8.79
N LEU A 51 5.60 -21.62 -8.65
CA LEU A 51 5.82 -20.78 -7.49
C LEU A 51 4.91 -21.29 -6.35
N ASP A 52 5.51 -21.82 -5.27
CA ASP A 52 4.75 -22.22 -4.08
C ASP A 52 4.37 -20.99 -3.24
N VAL A 53 3.14 -20.53 -3.45
CA VAL A 53 2.54 -19.39 -2.76
C VAL A 53 2.41 -19.64 -1.24
N ARG A 54 2.37 -20.91 -0.78
CA ARG A 54 2.15 -21.27 0.63
C ARG A 54 3.40 -21.26 1.49
N ALA A 55 4.60 -21.30 0.89
CA ALA A 55 5.86 -21.27 1.61
C ALA A 55 6.26 -19.85 2.11
N ARG A 56 5.48 -18.81 1.79
CA ARG A 56 5.77 -17.44 2.21
C ARG A 56 5.38 -17.20 3.68
N ARG A 57 6.26 -17.54 4.61
CA ARG A 57 6.28 -16.91 5.93
C ARG A 57 7.02 -15.58 5.80
N TRP A 58 6.31 -14.54 5.39
CA TRP A 58 6.87 -13.20 5.23
C TRP A 58 7.30 -12.67 6.61
N PRO A 59 8.57 -12.29 6.82
CA PRO A 59 8.95 -11.58 8.02
C PRO A 59 8.13 -10.29 8.09
N ARG A 60 7.51 -10.00 9.23
CA ARG A 60 6.92 -8.69 9.49
C ARG A 60 8.05 -7.65 9.43
N PHE A 61 8.25 -7.02 8.27
CA PHE A 61 9.35 -6.08 8.10
C PHE A 61 9.03 -4.79 8.85
N PRO A 62 9.87 -4.35 9.81
CA PRO A 62 9.72 -3.04 10.41
C PRO A 62 9.96 -1.97 9.34
N ALA A 63 9.08 -0.96 9.31
CA ALA A 63 9.19 0.17 8.40
C ALA A 63 10.51 0.91 8.64
N THR A 64 11.45 0.79 7.70
CA THR A 64 12.71 1.53 7.65
C THR A 64 12.96 1.99 6.21
N ASP A 65 13.83 2.99 6.05
CA ASP A 65 14.11 3.73 4.81
C ASP A 65 14.50 2.87 3.58
N GLY A 66 14.70 1.56 3.74
CA GLY A 66 14.98 0.60 2.68
C GLY A 66 13.77 0.08 1.88
N GLN A 67 12.54 0.46 2.24
CA GLN A 67 11.33 -0.01 1.55
C GLN A 67 11.26 0.44 0.08
N LEU A 68 11.73 1.64 -0.23
CA LEU A 68 11.76 2.15 -1.61
C LEU A 68 12.71 1.34 -2.49
N ALA A 69 13.83 0.85 -1.93
CA ALA A 69 14.80 0.03 -2.65
C ALA A 69 14.27 -1.38 -2.94
N LEU A 70 13.43 -1.94 -2.05
CA LEU A 70 12.88 -3.29 -2.19
C LEU A 70 11.65 -3.36 -3.11
N PHE A 71 10.81 -2.34 -3.09
CA PHE A 71 9.53 -2.34 -3.84
C PHE A 71 9.49 -1.35 -5.00
N GLY A 72 10.52 -0.52 -5.13
CA GLY A 72 10.71 0.42 -6.24
C GLY A 72 9.47 1.28 -6.50
N LYS A 73 9.04 1.30 -7.77
CA LYS A 73 7.91 2.10 -8.26
C LYS A 73 6.57 1.68 -7.64
N ASN A 74 6.44 0.44 -7.18
CA ASN A 74 5.20 -0.04 -6.56
C ASN A 74 4.95 0.62 -5.21
N MET A 75 6.00 0.98 -4.46
CA MET A 75 5.86 1.71 -3.21
C MET A 75 5.32 3.12 -3.43
N VAL A 76 5.89 3.86 -4.39
CA VAL A 76 5.45 5.23 -4.70
C VAL A 76 3.97 5.25 -5.11
N ARG A 77 3.55 4.30 -5.94
CA ARG A 77 2.14 4.16 -6.35
C ARG A 77 1.23 3.73 -5.21
N ALA A 78 1.71 2.85 -4.33
CA ALA A 78 0.97 2.44 -3.14
C ALA A 78 0.69 3.61 -2.19
N CYS A 79 1.70 4.46 -1.94
CA CYS A 79 1.52 5.68 -1.16
C CYS A 79 0.47 6.61 -1.78
N LYS A 80 0.49 6.78 -3.11
CA LYS A 80 -0.53 7.58 -3.81
C LYS A 80 -1.95 7.06 -3.56
N ILE A 81 -2.17 5.74 -3.66
CA ILE A 81 -3.47 5.13 -3.38
C ILE A 81 -3.91 5.39 -1.94
N LEU A 82 -2.97 5.30 -1.00
CA LEU A 82 -3.23 5.58 0.42
C LEU A 82 -3.61 7.04 0.66
N ASP A 83 -2.87 7.98 0.06
CA ASP A 83 -3.10 9.42 0.20
C ASP A 83 -4.45 9.85 -0.40
N GLU A 84 -4.88 9.19 -1.48
CA GLU A 84 -6.20 9.39 -2.10
C GLU A 84 -7.34 8.69 -1.34
N GLY A 85 -7.04 7.96 -0.25
CA GLY A 85 -8.04 7.24 0.54
C GLY A 85 -8.65 6.03 -0.19
N GLY A 86 -7.93 5.46 -1.15
CA GLY A 86 -8.40 4.37 -2.01
C GLY A 86 -8.40 2.99 -1.37
N VAL A 87 -8.37 2.88 -0.03
CA VAL A 87 -8.33 1.60 0.69
C VAL A 87 -9.50 1.48 1.65
N ARG A 88 -10.28 0.39 1.49
CA ARG A 88 -11.40 0.04 2.36
C ARG A 88 -11.17 -1.34 2.95
N ARG A 89 -11.31 -1.51 4.26
CA ARG A 89 -11.34 -2.81 4.93
C ARG A 89 -12.79 -3.25 5.05
N VAL A 90 -13.05 -4.47 4.60
CA VAL A 90 -14.37 -5.10 4.71
C VAL A 90 -14.28 -6.27 5.65
N THR A 91 -15.08 -6.26 6.71
CA THR A 91 -15.11 -7.29 7.76
C THR A 91 -16.47 -7.97 7.79
N GLY A 92 -16.49 -9.30 7.74
CA GLY A 92 -17.73 -10.08 7.76
C GLY A 92 -18.06 -10.63 9.16
N ALA A 93 -19.19 -10.23 9.74
CA ALA A 93 -19.76 -10.80 10.96
C ALA A 93 -20.68 -11.99 10.64
N PRO A 94 -20.69 -13.06 11.47
CA PRO A 94 -19.95 -13.24 12.73
C PRO A 94 -18.51 -13.74 12.54
N SER A 95 -18.07 -13.98 11.29
CA SER A 95 -16.80 -14.68 11.03
C SER A 95 -15.55 -13.91 11.47
N GLY A 96 -15.63 -12.59 11.64
CA GLY A 96 -14.51 -11.71 11.97
C GLY A 96 -13.44 -11.63 10.86
N ARG A 97 -13.62 -12.32 9.73
CA ARG A 97 -12.68 -12.30 8.62
C ARG A 97 -12.77 -10.97 7.88
N SER A 98 -11.61 -10.37 7.60
CA SER A 98 -11.52 -9.13 6.85
C SER A 98 -10.71 -9.27 5.56
N LEU A 99 -11.08 -8.51 4.54
CA LEU A 99 -10.32 -8.30 3.32
C LEU A 99 -10.22 -6.81 3.03
N PHE A 100 -9.34 -6.44 2.10
CA PHE A 100 -9.26 -5.06 1.63
C PHE A 100 -9.81 -4.94 0.21
N LEU A 101 -10.54 -3.86 -0.03
CA LEU A 101 -10.88 -3.36 -1.36
C LEU A 101 -9.97 -2.17 -1.64
N VAL A 102 -9.16 -2.29 -2.68
CA VAL A 102 -8.19 -1.28 -3.06
C VAL A 102 -8.53 -0.73 -4.44
N MET A 103 -8.69 0.59 -4.54
CA MET A 103 -9.00 1.23 -5.81
C MET A 103 -7.85 1.09 -6.81
N GLY A 104 -8.20 0.76 -8.04
CA GLY A 104 -7.30 0.85 -9.18
C GLY A 104 -7.06 2.29 -9.63
N GLU A 105 -5.93 2.52 -10.28
CA GLU A 105 -5.62 3.80 -10.94
C GLU A 105 -6.47 4.05 -12.20
N SER A 106 -7.25 3.06 -12.66
CA SER A 106 -8.02 3.17 -13.90
C SER A 106 -9.20 4.15 -13.73
N ARG A 107 -9.54 4.86 -14.82
CA ARG A 107 -10.65 5.84 -14.84
C ARG A 107 -12.03 5.23 -14.55
N ARG A 108 -12.13 3.90 -14.46
CA ARG A 108 -13.39 3.16 -14.28
C ARG A 108 -13.78 2.95 -12.81
N LYS A 109 -13.00 3.45 -11.84
CA LYS A 109 -13.22 3.22 -10.39
C LYS A 109 -13.40 1.72 -10.08
N GLU A 110 -12.52 0.90 -10.64
CA GLU A 110 -12.49 -0.52 -10.33
C GLU A 110 -11.83 -0.73 -8.96
N GLU A 111 -12.39 -1.65 -8.17
CA GLU A 111 -11.82 -2.05 -6.89
C GLU A 111 -11.32 -3.49 -6.95
N TYR A 112 -10.10 -3.69 -6.48
CA TYR A 112 -9.47 -5.00 -6.40
C TYR A 112 -9.61 -5.57 -5.00
N ILE A 113 -9.95 -6.85 -4.92
CA ILE A 113 -9.93 -7.61 -3.67
C ILE A 113 -8.47 -7.91 -3.35
N CYS A 114 -8.06 -7.57 -2.15
CA CYS A 114 -6.70 -7.71 -1.68
C CYS A 114 -6.64 -8.37 -0.30
N PHE A 115 -5.89 -9.46 -0.24
CA PHE A 115 -5.35 -10.07 0.96
C PHE A 115 -3.87 -9.66 1.04
N PRO A 116 -3.51 -8.75 1.97
CA PRO A 116 -2.22 -8.06 1.96
C PRO A 116 -1.00 -8.99 1.87
N GLU A 117 -1.09 -10.16 2.48
CA GLU A 117 0.01 -11.14 2.54
C GLU A 117 -0.06 -12.23 1.45
N HIS A 118 -1.20 -12.40 0.77
CA HIS A 118 -1.47 -13.63 0.02
C HIS A 118 -1.90 -13.43 -1.43
N LEU A 119 -2.78 -12.45 -1.69
CA LEU A 119 -3.47 -12.37 -2.98
C LEU A 119 -3.90 -10.94 -3.29
N CYS A 120 -3.83 -10.56 -4.55
CA CYS A 120 -4.58 -9.42 -5.07
C CYS A 120 -5.19 -9.78 -6.43
N THR A 121 -6.42 -9.33 -6.69
CA THR A 121 -7.10 -9.61 -7.97
C THR A 121 -6.64 -8.72 -9.13
N CYS A 122 -5.64 -7.86 -8.93
CA CYS A 122 -5.11 -7.01 -10.00
C CYS A 122 -4.25 -7.79 -11.00
N TYR A 123 -4.21 -7.33 -12.25
CA TYR A 123 -3.43 -7.95 -13.32
C TYR A 123 -1.94 -8.13 -12.98
N SER A 124 -1.28 -7.09 -12.46
CA SER A 124 0.15 -7.12 -12.11
C SER A 124 0.49 -8.19 -11.06
N PHE A 125 -0.45 -8.57 -10.19
CA PHE A 125 -0.18 -9.65 -9.22
C PHE A 125 0.01 -10.98 -9.93
N PHE A 126 -0.90 -11.34 -10.84
CA PHE A 126 -0.80 -12.60 -11.56
C PHE A 126 0.38 -12.62 -12.52
N TYR A 127 0.65 -11.50 -13.20
CA TYR A 127 1.70 -11.45 -14.20
C TYR A 127 3.11 -11.28 -13.60
N ASP A 128 3.33 -10.22 -12.81
CA ASP A 128 4.67 -9.85 -12.36
C ASP A 128 5.15 -10.68 -11.16
N ILE A 129 4.23 -11.14 -10.31
CA ILE A 129 4.56 -11.83 -9.04
C ILE A 129 4.40 -13.33 -9.19
N VAL A 130 3.25 -13.79 -9.68
CA VAL A 130 2.98 -15.23 -9.81
C VAL A 130 3.64 -15.80 -11.07
N GLY A 131 3.45 -15.16 -12.22
CA GLY A 131 3.97 -15.62 -13.51
C GLY A 131 5.49 -15.46 -13.63
N ARG A 132 5.98 -14.22 -13.46
CA ARG A 132 7.41 -13.90 -13.66
C ARG A 132 8.26 -13.94 -12.38
N GLY A 133 7.67 -13.73 -11.20
CA GLY A 133 8.40 -13.68 -9.94
C GLY A 133 9.39 -12.51 -9.83
N GLU A 134 9.24 -11.48 -10.67
CA GLU A 134 10.14 -10.30 -10.69
C GLU A 134 9.85 -9.30 -9.58
N GLN A 135 8.62 -9.32 -9.05
CA GLN A 135 8.16 -8.41 -8.01
C GLN A 135 7.73 -9.20 -6.77
N LEU A 136 7.99 -8.65 -5.58
CA LEU A 136 7.59 -9.29 -4.33
C LEU A 136 6.11 -9.05 -3.99
N CYS A 137 5.64 -7.83 -4.25
CA CYS A 137 4.29 -7.36 -3.96
C CYS A 137 3.80 -6.41 -5.06
N CYS A 138 2.49 -6.39 -5.30
CA CYS A 138 1.90 -5.38 -6.16
C CYS A 138 1.63 -4.11 -5.35
N LYS A 139 1.44 -2.99 -6.05
CA LYS A 139 1.11 -1.70 -5.40
C LYS A 139 -0.12 -1.78 -4.47
N HIS A 140 -1.12 -2.61 -4.80
CA HIS A 140 -2.33 -2.74 -3.99
C HIS A 140 -2.09 -3.50 -2.67
N GLN A 141 -1.26 -4.55 -2.69
CA GLN A 141 -0.85 -5.25 -1.46
C GLN A 141 -0.09 -4.31 -0.54
N LEU A 142 0.85 -3.53 -1.09
CA LEU A 142 1.59 -2.53 -0.33
C LEU A 142 0.65 -1.45 0.22
N ALA A 143 -0.30 -0.96 -0.58
CA ALA A 143 -1.27 0.04 -0.13
C ALA A 143 -2.12 -0.48 1.03
N ALA A 144 -2.58 -1.74 0.97
CA ALA A 144 -3.35 -2.35 2.05
C ALA A 144 -2.51 -2.55 3.33
N GLN A 145 -1.26 -3.04 3.21
CA GLN A 145 -0.36 -3.19 4.36
C GLN A 145 -0.03 -1.84 5.01
N LEU A 146 0.23 -0.81 4.20
CA LEU A 146 0.48 0.54 4.69
C LEU A 146 -0.76 1.10 5.38
N ALA A 147 -1.93 1.00 4.74
CA ALA A 147 -3.19 1.48 5.30
C ALA A 147 -3.50 0.86 6.66
N GLU A 148 -3.23 -0.44 6.82
CA GLU A 148 -3.36 -1.13 8.10
C GLU A 148 -2.35 -0.61 9.14
N ALA A 149 -1.09 -0.46 8.76
CA ALA A 149 -0.03 0.02 9.65
C ALA A 149 -0.25 1.46 10.13
N VAL A 150 -0.80 2.33 9.28
CA VAL A 150 -1.09 3.74 9.61
C VAL A 150 -2.55 3.98 10.03
N SER A 151 -3.38 2.94 10.05
CA SER A 151 -4.83 3.03 10.31
C SER A 151 -5.55 4.07 9.44
N LYS A 152 -5.16 4.18 8.17
CA LYS A 152 -5.78 5.06 7.15
C LYS A 152 -6.57 4.21 6.14
N HIS A 153 -7.66 3.63 6.59
CA HIS A 153 -8.61 2.90 5.73
C HIS A 153 -10.04 3.12 6.20
N GLN A 154 -11.00 2.96 5.29
CA GLN A 154 -12.43 2.95 5.65
C GLN A 154 -12.84 1.55 6.10
N ASP A 155 -13.39 1.40 7.30
CA ASP A 155 -13.90 0.12 7.80
C ASP A 155 -15.38 -0.04 7.46
N ILE A 156 -15.72 -1.19 6.89
CA ILE A 156 -17.09 -1.57 6.53
C ILE A 156 -17.35 -2.96 7.11
N GLU A 157 -18.38 -3.07 7.94
CA GLU A 157 -18.81 -4.34 8.52
C GLU A 157 -20.09 -4.83 7.85
N PHE A 158 -20.09 -6.08 7.39
CA PHE A 158 -21.28 -6.74 6.87
C PHE A 158 -21.73 -7.86 7.79
N TYR A 159 -23.00 -7.81 8.20
CA TYR A 159 -23.64 -8.89 8.93
C TYR A 159 -24.29 -9.87 7.95
N PHE A 160 -23.75 -11.09 7.89
CA PHE A 160 -24.46 -12.18 7.24
C PHE A 160 -25.41 -12.80 8.25
N ALA A 161 -26.72 -12.54 8.08
CA ALA A 161 -27.73 -13.25 8.84
C ALA A 161 -27.61 -14.76 8.55
N PRO A 162 -27.56 -15.60 9.59
CA PRO A 162 -27.47 -17.03 9.38
C PRO A 162 -28.76 -17.55 8.70
N PRO A 163 -28.65 -18.61 7.87
CA PRO A 163 -29.76 -19.07 7.03
C PRO A 163 -30.94 -19.66 7.80
N ASP A 164 -30.83 -19.82 9.12
CA ASP A 164 -31.88 -20.27 10.02
C ASP A 164 -32.81 -19.12 10.49
N GLN A 165 -32.57 -17.88 10.05
CA GLN A 165 -33.34 -16.67 10.42
C GLN A 165 -34.11 -16.01 9.26
N ALA A 166 -34.38 -16.73 8.16
CA ALA A 166 -35.13 -16.24 6.98
C ALA A 166 -36.47 -16.96 6.78
#